data_AF-A0A0N1D069-F1
#
_entry.id   AF-A0A0N1D069-F1
#
_cell.length_a   1.000
_cell.length_b   1.000
_cell.length_c   1.000
_cell.angle_alpha   90.00
_cell.angle_beta   90.00
_cell.angle_gamma   90.00
#
_symmetry.space_group_name_H-M   'P 1'
#
loop_
_entity.id
_entity.type
_entity.pdbx_description
1 polymer ?
#
loop_
_entity_poly.entity_id
_entity_poly.type
_entity_poly.pdbx_seq_one_letter_code
_entity_poly.pdbx_strand_id
1 'polypeptide(L)' 'MSKAPQATPYEEAIIAICLGVFFTGIGLFMRFTSHDLGEPMGRVGLPGWALVGLLWISGAGAIGVGVIRLLKGARP' A
#
# COMPACT_ATOMS: atom_id res chain seq x y z
N MET A 1 0.60 -32.55 1.47
CA MET A 1 0.31 -31.09 1.43
C MET A 1 0.76 -30.48 2.75
N SER A 2 1.94 -29.86 2.76
CA SER A 2 2.43 -29.12 3.92
C SER A 2 1.51 -27.91 4.12
N LYS A 3 0.76 -27.88 5.22
CA LYS A 3 0.03 -26.68 5.63
C LYS A 3 1.11 -25.66 5.99
N ALA A 4 1.34 -24.69 5.12
CA ALA A 4 2.15 -23.52 5.46
C ALA A 4 1.63 -23.00 6.81
N PRO A 5 2.51 -22.64 7.76
CA PRO A 5 2.10 -22.08 9.04
C PRO A 5 1.13 -20.93 8.74
N GLN A 6 -0.12 -21.06 9.19
CA GLN A 6 -1.07 -19.96 9.07
C GLN A 6 -0.48 -18.79 9.84
N ALA A 7 -0.16 -17.72 9.12
CA ALA A 7 0.35 -16.50 9.70
C ALA A 7 -0.60 -16.07 10.81
N THR A 8 -0.05 -15.76 11.98
CA THR A 8 -0.86 -15.25 13.08
C THR A 8 -1.57 -13.96 12.64
N PRO A 9 -2.75 -13.64 13.20
CA PRO A 9 -3.48 -12.42 12.83
C PRO A 9 -2.65 -11.13 13.02
N TYR A 10 -1.61 -11.18 13.86
CA TYR A 10 -0.62 -10.13 14.03
C TYR A 10 0.36 -10.03 12.86
N GLU A 11 0.86 -11.15 12.32
CA GLU A 11 1.74 -11.17 11.15
C GLU A 11 1.02 -10.63 9.91
N GLU A 12 -0.22 -11.05 9.67
CA GLU A 12 -1.03 -10.53 8.56
C GLU A 12 -1.25 -9.01 8.67
N ALA A 13 -1.43 -8.53 9.89
CA ALA A 13 -1.64 -7.11 10.15
C ALA A 13 -0.37 -6.28 9.95
N ILE A 14 0.79 -6.79 10.39
CA ILE A 14 2.10 -6.16 10.16
C ILE A 14 2.40 -6.13 8.65
N ILE A 15 2.15 -7.23 7.93
CA ILE A 15 2.33 -7.28 6.48
C ILE A 15 1.47 -6.22 5.78
N ALA A 16 0.20 -6.07 6.17
CA ALA A 16 -0.69 -5.06 5.60
C ALA A 16 -0.19 -3.62 5.86
N ILE A 17 0.31 -3.33 7.07
CA ILE A 17 0.89 -2.02 7.40
C ILE A 17 2.17 -1.77 6.57
N CYS A 18 3.08 -2.73 6.51
CA CYS A 18 4.31 -2.63 5.73
C CYS A 18 4.03 -2.40 4.24
N LEU A 19 3.08 -3.15 3.68
CA LEU A 19 2.64 -2.98 2.28
C LEU A 19 2.06 -1.58 2.05
N GLY A 20 1.28 -1.09 3.02
CA GLY A 20 0.70 0.24 2.93
C GLY A 20 1.74 1.36 2.99
N VAL A 21 2.70 1.26 3.91
CA VAL A 21 3.84 2.20 3.99
C VAL A 21 4.66 2.18 2.69
N PHE A 22 4.88 1.00 2.11
CA PHE A 22 5.57 0.85 0.85
C PHE A 22 4.85 1.58 -0.30
N PHE A 23 3.53 1.39 -0.45
CA PHE A 23 2.76 2.09 -1.48
C PHE A 23 2.73 3.60 -1.29
N THR A 24 2.60 4.07 -0.04
CA THR A 24 2.69 5.49 0.28
C THR A 24 4.07 6.05 -0.07
N GLY A 25 5.14 5.31 0.23
CA GLY A 25 6.52 5.65 -0.09
C GLY A 25 6.78 5.73 -1.60
N ILE A 26 6.26 4.79 -2.38
CA ILE A 26 6.34 4.85 -3.86
C ILE A 26 5.60 6.09 -4.37
N GLY A 27 4.39 6.35 -3.91
CA GLY A 27 3.63 7.54 -4.33
C GLY A 27 4.38 8.83 -4.01
N LEU A 28 5.02 8.90 -2.84
CA LEU A 28 5.86 10.03 -2.44
C LEU A 28 7.09 10.18 -3.34
N PHE A 29 7.82 9.08 -3.57
CA PHE A 29 8.97 9.05 -4.47
C PHE A 29 8.59 9.55 -5.85
N MET A 30 7.55 8.97 -6.46
CA MET A 30 7.06 9.39 -7.77
C MET A 30 6.70 10.87 -7.76
N ARG A 31 6.00 11.38 -6.75
CA ARG A 31 5.65 12.81 -6.68
C ARG A 31 6.86 13.75 -6.82
N PHE A 32 8.04 13.35 -6.33
CA PHE A 32 9.27 14.16 -6.33
C PHE A 32 10.25 13.83 -7.45
N THR A 33 10.31 12.60 -7.95
CA THR A 33 11.28 12.18 -8.98
C THR A 33 10.69 12.04 -10.39
N SER A 34 9.36 12.02 -10.53
CA SER A 34 8.71 11.65 -11.80
C SER A 34 8.34 12.82 -12.73
N HIS A 35 9.11 13.91 -12.72
CA HIS A 35 8.90 15.02 -13.67
C HIS A 35 8.87 14.55 -15.14
N ASP A 36 9.58 13.47 -15.48
CA ASP A 36 9.65 12.90 -16.84
C ASP A 36 8.71 11.70 -17.10
N LEU A 37 7.93 11.23 -16.11
CA LEU A 37 6.95 10.13 -16.36
C LEU A 37 5.66 10.62 -17.03
N GLY A 38 5.50 11.94 -17.19
CA GLY A 38 4.31 12.54 -17.80
C GLY A 38 4.07 12.11 -19.25
N GLU A 39 5.12 12.01 -20.08
CA GLU A 39 5.03 11.58 -21.48
C GLU A 39 4.62 10.11 -21.65
N PRO A 40 5.27 9.13 -20.99
CA PRO A 40 4.86 7.73 -21.12
C PRO A 40 3.50 7.45 -20.48
N MET A 41 3.15 8.10 -19.35
CA MET A 41 1.84 7.90 -18.70
C MET A 41 0.68 8.56 -19.44
N GLY A 42 0.92 9.71 -20.08
CA GLY A 42 -0.06 10.38 -20.93
C GLY A 42 -0.52 9.52 -22.12
N ARG A 43 0.35 8.63 -22.62
CA ARG A 43 0.01 7.66 -23.68
C ARG A 43 -0.91 6.53 -23.21
N VAL A 44 -0.94 6.24 -21.90
CA VAL A 44 -1.79 5.19 -21.31
C VAL A 44 -3.11 5.78 -20.78
N GLY A 45 -3.33 7.09 -20.96
CA GLY A 45 -4.56 7.79 -20.53
C GLY A 45 -4.67 7.99 -19.02
N LEU A 46 -3.64 7.68 -18.24
CA LEU A 46 -3.65 7.79 -16.79
C LEU A 46 -2.69 8.89 -16.35
N PRO A 47 -3.19 10.05 -15.88
CA PRO A 47 -2.32 11.13 -15.42
C PRO A 47 -1.44 10.67 -14.25
N GLY A 48 -0.17 11.06 -14.23
CA GLY A 48 0.76 10.68 -13.14
C GLY A 48 0.25 11.06 -11.74
N TRP A 49 -0.51 12.16 -11.62
CA TRP A 49 -1.16 12.55 -10.36
C TRP A 49 -2.26 11.59 -9.92
N ALA A 50 -3.01 10.99 -10.85
CA ALA A 50 -4.06 10.02 -10.55
C ALA A 50 -3.45 8.71 -10.05
N LEU A 51 -2.33 8.29 -10.64
CA LEU A 51 -1.57 7.14 -10.16
C LEU A 51 -0.99 7.36 -8.75
N VAL A 52 -0.39 8.53 -8.50
CA VAL A 52 0.09 8.90 -7.16
C VAL A 52 -1.05 8.90 -6.15
N GLY A 53 -2.21 9.48 -6.52
CA GLY A 53 -3.40 9.47 -5.68
C GLY A 53 -3.89 8.06 -5.36
N LEU A 54 -3.94 7.17 -6.35
CA LEU A 54 -4.31 5.76 -6.17
C LEU A 54 -3.34 5.02 -5.24
N LEU A 55 -2.03 5.25 -5.39
CA LEU A 55 -1.01 4.65 -4.52
C LEU A 55 -1.16 5.13 -3.07
N TRP A 56 -1.46 6.41 -2.86
CA TRP A 56 -1.69 6.94 -1.51
C TRP A 56 -2.97 6.42 -0.87
N ILE A 57 -4.07 6.34 -1.63
CA ILE A 57 -5.34 5.77 -1.14
C ILE A 57 -5.15 4.28 -0.80
N SER A 58 -4.48 3.52 -1.68
CA SER A 58 -4.15 2.12 -1.45
C SER A 58 -3.26 1.95 -0.22
N GLY A 59 -2.22 2.77 -0.08
CA GLY A 59 -1.32 2.76 1.07
C GLY A 59 -2.03 3.04 2.39
N ALA A 60 -2.83 4.11 2.44
CA ALA A 60 -3.65 4.45 3.60
C ALA A 60 -4.67 3.36 3.95
N GLY A 61 -5.31 2.77 2.94
CA GLY A 61 -6.25 1.66 3.12
C GLY A 61 -5.59 0.43 3.71
N ALA A 62 -4.43 0.02 3.20
CA ALA A 62 -3.69 -1.13 3.71
C ALA A 62 -3.20 -0.92 5.16
N ILE A 63 -2.71 0.29 5.50
CA ILE A 63 -2.39 0.66 6.88
C ILE A 63 -3.64 0.57 7.76
N GLY A 64 -4.76 1.15 7.32
CA GLY A 64 -6.03 1.11 8.07
C GLY A 64 -6.51 -0.31 8.34
N VAL A 65 -6.49 -1.19 7.32
CA VAL A 65 -6.85 -2.61 7.47
C VAL A 65 -5.92 -3.31 8.46
N GLY A 66 -4.61 -3.09 8.36
CA GLY A 66 -3.64 -3.67 9.28
C GLY A 66 -3.86 -3.19 10.73
N VAL A 67 -4.09 -1.89 10.94
CA VAL A 67 -4.41 -1.33 12.26
C VAL A 67 -5.71 -1.93 12.83
N ILE A 68 -6.77 -2.03 12.03
CA ILE A 68 -8.04 -2.64 12.48
C ILE A 68 -7.83 -4.10 12.87
N ARG A 69 -7.02 -4.86 12.12
CA ARG A 69 -6.70 -6.25 12.44
C ARG A 69 -5.90 -6.38 13.73
N LEU A 70 -4.91 -5.51 13.95
CA LEU A 70 -4.20 -5.45 15.24
C LEU A 70 -5.15 -5.18 16.40
N LEU A 71 -6.03 -4.18 16.26
CA LEU A 71 -6.99 -3.82 17.31
C LEU A 71 -8.01 -4.93 17.60
N LYS A 72 -8.40 -5.72 16.58
CA LYS A 72 -9.27 -6.88 16.75
C LYS A 72 -8.55 -8.07 17.38
N GLY A 73 -7.30 -8.34 16.98
CA GLY A 73 -6.48 -9.40 17.58
C GLY A 73 -6.07 -9.11 19.02
N ALA A 74 -6.04 -7.84 19.42
CA ALA A 74 -5.72 -7.39 20.78
C ALA A 74 -6.94 -7.34 21.73
N ARG A 75 -8.17 -7.60 21.23
CA ARG A 75 -9.33 -7.75 22.12
C ARG A 75 -9.30 -9.15 22.75
N PRO A 76 -9.25 -9.25 24.09
CA PRO A 76 -9.22 -10.53 24.80
C PRO A 76 -10.52 -11.32 24.63
#